data_AF-A0A946FLY1-F1
#
_entry.id   AF-A0A946FLY1-F1
#
_cell.length_a   1.000
_cell.length_b   1.000
_cell.length_c   1.000
_cell.angle_alpha   90.00
_cell.angle_beta   90.00
_cell.angle_gamma   90.00
#
_symmetry.space_group_name_H-M   'P 1'
#
loop_
_entity.id
_entity.type
_entity.pdbx_description
1 polymer ?
#
loop_
_entity_poly.entity_id
_entity_poly.type
_entity_poly.pdbx_seq_one_letter_code
_entity_poly.pdbx_strand_id
1 'polypeptide(L)'
;MPTTLPPIATGPSAWTRPEMEQDQSWIFHFTPTDLGELERATADLAARGLGPLEFGQDDFPLPSLGPKLKRLLEDIEYGRGFVLLRGLDVANYGLDHLSLLYWGLGAHLGQVISQNSQGDMLGRVTDMESGKYAKGGYYEEG
;
A
#
# COMPACT_ATOMS: atom_id res chain seq x y z
N MET A 1 23.92 19.68 -8.23
CA MET A 1 23.06 19.70 -7.02
C MET A 1 23.62 20.72 -6.05
N PRO A 2 22.81 21.62 -5.46
CA PRO A 2 23.31 22.54 -4.44
C PRO A 2 23.80 21.74 -3.22
N THR A 3 24.98 22.09 -2.70
CA THR A 3 25.67 21.38 -1.59
C THR A 3 25.18 21.82 -0.20
N THR A 4 24.23 22.75 -0.14
CA THR A 4 23.66 23.31 1.08
C THR A 4 22.15 23.28 1.00
N LEU A 5 21.51 22.67 2.00
CA LEU A 5 20.06 22.69 2.15
C LEU A 5 19.56 24.13 2.37
N PRO A 6 18.40 24.51 1.82
CA PRO A 6 17.82 25.83 2.10
C PRO A 6 17.47 25.95 3.58
N PRO A 7 17.51 27.16 4.15
CA PRO A 7 17.20 27.39 5.57
C PRO A 7 15.73 27.08 5.93
N ILE A 8 14.84 27.10 4.93
CA ILE A 8 13.42 26.80 5.06
C ILE A 8 13.02 25.85 3.91
N ALA A 9 12.40 24.73 4.26
CA ALA A 9 11.78 23.85 3.28
C ALA A 9 10.54 24.53 2.69
N THR A 10 10.40 24.50 1.37
CA THR A 10 9.27 25.10 0.65
C THR A 10 8.74 24.09 -0.37
N GLY A 11 7.49 24.26 -0.80
CA GLY A 11 6.83 23.39 -1.77
C GLY A 11 5.72 22.54 -1.15
N PRO A 12 5.08 21.67 -1.96
CA PRO A 12 3.87 20.96 -1.56
C PRO A 12 4.04 20.00 -0.37
N SER A 13 5.26 19.51 -0.14
CA SER A 13 5.61 18.64 0.99
C SER A 13 5.87 19.40 2.31
N ALA A 14 5.93 20.74 2.27
CA ALA A 14 6.18 21.58 3.44
C ALA A 14 4.85 22.12 4.01
N TRP A 15 4.01 21.22 4.51
CA TRP A 15 2.68 21.52 5.04
C TRP A 15 2.63 21.52 6.57
N THR A 16 1.58 22.14 7.11
CA THR A 16 1.23 22.20 8.52
C THR A 16 -0.08 21.47 8.80
N ARG A 17 -0.32 21.12 10.07
CA ARG A 17 -1.60 20.48 10.47
C ARG A 17 -2.83 21.30 10.05
N PRO A 18 -2.92 22.62 10.31
CA PRO A 18 -4.11 23.39 9.93
C PRO A 18 -4.40 23.37 8.43
N GLU A 19 -3.37 23.34 7.58
CA GLU A 19 -3.54 23.24 6.12
C GLU A 19 -4.15 21.89 5.72
N MET A 20 -3.69 20.79 6.35
CA MET A 20 -4.25 19.44 6.10
C MET A 20 -5.64 19.23 6.71
N GLU A 21 -6.00 20.00 7.74
CA GLU A 21 -7.37 20.00 8.29
C GLU A 21 -8.34 20.76 7.38
N GLN A 22 -7.87 21.81 6.71
CA GLN A 22 -8.67 22.60 5.77
C GLN A 22 -8.85 21.91 4.41
N ASP A 23 -7.81 21.24 3.90
CA ASP A 23 -7.86 20.49 2.65
C ASP A 23 -7.64 18.99 2.89
N GLN A 24 -8.70 18.21 2.75
CA GLN A 24 -8.69 16.75 2.87
C GLN A 24 -8.48 16.03 1.53
N SER A 25 -7.95 16.71 0.50
CA SER A 25 -7.59 16.11 -0.79
C SER A 25 -6.58 14.94 -0.66
N TRP A 26 -5.89 14.84 0.48
CA TRP A 26 -5.03 13.72 0.82
C TRP A 26 -5.77 12.43 1.24
N ILE A 27 -7.11 12.46 1.36
CA ILE A 27 -7.94 11.28 1.64
C ILE A 27 -8.58 10.78 0.35
N PHE A 28 -8.07 9.68 -0.18
CA PHE A 28 -8.69 8.96 -1.28
C PHE A 28 -9.72 7.97 -0.73
N HIS A 29 -10.98 8.14 -1.11
CA HIS A 29 -12.05 7.21 -0.78
C HIS A 29 -12.27 6.23 -1.93
N PHE A 30 -12.15 4.93 -1.63
CA PHE A 30 -12.50 3.92 -2.61
C PHE A 30 -13.98 4.00 -2.98
N THR A 31 -14.26 3.99 -4.27
CA THR A 31 -15.63 3.83 -4.78
C THR A 31 -16.03 2.35 -4.78
N PRO A 32 -17.32 2.01 -4.88
CA PRO A 32 -17.75 0.62 -5.04
C PRO A 32 -17.13 -0.07 -6.26
N THR A 33 -16.86 0.69 -7.33
CA THR A 33 -16.17 0.17 -8.52
C THR A 33 -14.71 -0.19 -8.19
N ASP A 34 -14.02 0.65 -7.43
CA ASP A 34 -12.64 0.41 -7.02
C ASP A 34 -12.55 -0.84 -6.12
N LEU A 35 -13.44 -0.94 -5.12
CA LEU A 35 -13.51 -2.11 -4.23
C LEU A 35 -13.82 -3.39 -5.02
N GLY A 36 -14.75 -3.33 -5.96
CA GLY A 36 -15.07 -4.48 -6.80
C GLY A 36 -13.91 -4.91 -7.72
N GLU A 37 -13.05 -4.00 -8.17
CA GLU A 37 -11.82 -4.36 -8.89
C GLU A 37 -10.83 -5.09 -7.97
N LEU A 38 -10.60 -4.57 -6.76
CA LEU A 38 -9.71 -5.19 -5.77
C LEU A 38 -10.18 -6.60 -5.39
N GLU A 39 -11.48 -6.77 -5.13
CA GLU A 39 -12.08 -8.06 -4.79
C GLU A 39 -11.91 -9.09 -5.92
N ARG A 40 -12.20 -8.70 -7.16
CA ARG A 40 -12.08 -9.59 -8.33
C ARG A 40 -10.63 -10.01 -8.57
N ALA A 41 -9.70 -9.07 -8.56
CA ALA A 41 -8.29 -9.38 -8.77
C ALA A 41 -7.73 -10.27 -7.65
N THR A 42 -8.11 -10.02 -6.40
CA THR A 42 -7.73 -10.85 -5.25
C THR A 42 -8.30 -12.27 -5.38
N ALA A 43 -9.57 -12.41 -5.75
CA ALA A 43 -10.22 -13.70 -5.89
C ALA A 43 -9.63 -14.54 -7.04
N ASP A 44 -9.24 -13.91 -8.17
CA ASP A 44 -8.57 -14.60 -9.29
C ASP A 44 -7.24 -15.23 -8.85
N LEU A 45 -6.39 -14.47 -8.15
CA LEU A 45 -5.11 -14.95 -7.66
C LEU A 45 -5.27 -16.05 -6.61
N ALA A 46 -6.23 -15.90 -5.70
CA ALA A 46 -6.55 -16.93 -4.73
C ALA A 46 -7.00 -18.23 -5.42
N ALA A 47 -7.83 -18.14 -6.47
CA ALA A 47 -8.26 -19.30 -7.25
C ALA A 47 -7.11 -19.97 -8.03
N ARG A 48 -6.10 -19.19 -8.41
CA ARG A 48 -4.85 -19.70 -9.02
C ARG A 48 -3.86 -20.28 -7.99
N GLY A 49 -4.14 -20.12 -6.70
CA GLY A 49 -3.25 -20.57 -5.62
C GLY A 49 -1.95 -19.78 -5.52
N LEU A 50 -1.91 -18.54 -6.02
CA LEU A 50 -0.73 -17.68 -5.94
C LEU A 50 -0.69 -16.96 -4.60
N GLY A 51 0.52 -16.81 -4.06
CA GLY A 51 0.85 -16.00 -2.90
C GLY A 51 1.50 -14.66 -3.30
N PRO A 52 1.73 -13.75 -2.32
CA PRO A 52 2.56 -12.57 -2.53
C PRO A 52 3.93 -12.95 -3.12
N LEU A 53 4.56 -12.06 -3.91
CA LEU A 53 5.81 -12.30 -4.67
C LEU A 53 5.68 -13.15 -5.93
N GLU A 54 4.63 -13.95 -6.07
CA GLU A 54 4.45 -14.84 -7.23
C GLU A 54 3.71 -14.16 -8.39
N PHE A 55 3.30 -12.90 -8.22
CA PHE A 55 2.56 -12.14 -9.23
C PHE A 55 2.97 -10.66 -9.26
N GLY A 56 2.83 -10.06 -10.44
CA GLY A 56 3.14 -8.66 -10.69
C GLY A 56 1.90 -7.80 -10.91
N GLN A 57 2.13 -6.53 -11.28
CA GLN A 57 1.05 -5.59 -11.61
C GLN A 57 0.11 -6.12 -12.70
N ASP A 58 0.66 -6.78 -13.73
CA ASP A 58 -0.10 -7.31 -14.87
C ASP A 58 -1.05 -8.45 -14.50
N ASP A 59 -0.74 -9.18 -13.42
CA ASP A 59 -1.58 -10.25 -12.88
C ASP A 59 -2.69 -9.72 -11.95
N PHE A 60 -2.67 -8.44 -11.59
CA PHE A 60 -3.62 -7.80 -10.70
C PHE A 60 -4.33 -6.62 -11.40
N PRO A 61 -5.24 -6.88 -12.36
CA PRO A 61 -5.78 -5.85 -13.23
C PRO A 61 -6.73 -4.90 -12.51
N LEU A 62 -6.38 -3.61 -12.50
CA LEU A 62 -7.17 -2.50 -11.95
C LEU A 62 -7.47 -1.45 -13.03
N PRO A 63 -8.39 -1.72 -13.98
CA PRO A 63 -8.57 -0.87 -15.15
C PRO A 63 -9.05 0.55 -14.83
N SER A 64 -9.85 0.74 -13.77
CA SER A 64 -10.30 2.07 -13.36
C SER A 64 -9.55 2.59 -12.13
N LEU A 65 -9.13 1.71 -11.21
CA LEU A 65 -8.39 2.11 -10.01
C LEU A 65 -6.90 2.35 -10.30
N GLY A 66 -6.26 1.59 -11.19
CA GLY A 66 -4.83 1.71 -11.52
C GLY A 66 -4.42 3.12 -11.96
N PRO A 67 -5.13 3.78 -12.92
CA PRO A 67 -4.85 5.17 -13.28
C PRO A 67 -4.98 6.16 -12.11
N LYS A 68 -5.89 5.90 -11.16
CA LYS A 68 -6.03 6.72 -9.94
C LYS A 68 -4.83 6.52 -9.02
N LEU A 69 -4.42 5.27 -8.79
CA LEU A 69 -3.25 4.93 -7.98
C LEU A 69 -1.97 5.57 -8.55
N LYS A 70 -1.81 5.58 -9.88
CA LYS A 70 -0.69 6.28 -10.53
C LYS A 70 -0.67 7.78 -10.20
N ARG A 71 -1.83 8.44 -10.22
CA ARG A 71 -1.93 9.86 -9.86
C ARG A 71 -1.64 10.09 -8.37
N LEU A 72 -2.07 9.17 -7.50
CA LEU A 72 -1.74 9.22 -6.08
C LEU A 72 -0.23 9.05 -5.86
N LEU A 73 0.45 8.22 -6.66
CA LEU A 73 1.90 8.09 -6.62
C LEU A 73 2.60 9.41 -6.99
N GLU A 74 2.12 10.13 -8.01
CA GLU A 74 2.63 11.47 -8.35
C GLU A 74 2.46 12.46 -7.17
N ASP A 75 1.33 12.41 -6.48
CA ASP A 75 1.07 13.24 -5.28
C ASP A 75 1.99 12.88 -4.10
N ILE A 76 2.44 11.63 -4.02
CA ILE A 76 3.42 11.16 -3.02
C ILE A 76 4.83 11.62 -3.42
N GLU A 77 5.24 11.41 -4.67
CA GLU A 77 6.61 11.70 -5.13
C GLU A 77 6.92 13.19 -5.26
N TYR A 78 5.97 13.96 -5.81
CA TYR A 78 6.18 15.37 -6.18
C TYR A 78 5.25 16.33 -5.42
N GLY A 79 4.27 15.78 -4.71
CA GLY A 79 3.28 16.54 -3.95
C GLY A 79 3.58 16.57 -2.46
N ARG A 80 2.56 16.25 -1.67
CA ARG A 80 2.57 16.37 -0.20
C ARG A 80 3.37 15.28 0.52
N GLY A 81 3.75 14.21 -0.19
CA GLY A 81 4.51 13.09 0.39
C GLY A 81 3.66 11.98 0.99
N PHE A 82 2.32 12.06 0.96
CA PHE A 82 1.44 11.03 1.52
C PHE A 82 0.01 11.07 0.96
N VAL A 83 -0.69 9.95 1.15
CA VAL A 83 -2.13 9.80 0.91
C VAL A 83 -2.71 8.82 1.94
N LEU A 84 -3.98 9.00 2.30
CA LEU A 84 -4.77 8.01 3.03
C LEU A 84 -5.75 7.34 2.06
N LEU A 85 -5.62 6.02 1.89
CA LEU A 85 -6.62 5.21 1.22
C LEU A 85 -7.68 4.77 2.24
N ARG A 86 -8.95 5.11 2.02
CA ARG A 86 -10.05 4.87 2.97
C ARG A 86 -11.20 4.11 2.31
N GLY A 87 -11.83 3.22 3.07
CA GLY A 87 -13.04 2.50 2.65
C GLY A 87 -12.85 0.99 2.42
N LEU A 88 -11.64 0.46 2.61
CA LEU A 88 -11.40 -0.98 2.60
C LEU A 88 -11.87 -1.60 3.93
N ASP A 89 -12.90 -2.44 3.87
CA ASP A 89 -13.40 -3.16 5.06
C ASP A 89 -12.61 -4.45 5.29
N VAL A 90 -11.46 -4.30 5.94
CA VAL A 90 -10.51 -5.40 6.21
C VAL A 90 -11.11 -6.53 7.05
N ALA A 91 -12.18 -6.28 7.80
CA ALA A 91 -12.82 -7.30 8.64
C ALA A 91 -13.50 -8.41 7.82
N ASN A 92 -13.83 -8.14 6.55
CA ASN A 92 -14.47 -9.10 5.66
C ASN A 92 -13.47 -10.01 4.92
N TYR A 93 -12.17 -9.84 5.13
CA TYR A 93 -11.14 -10.59 4.42
C TYR A 93 -10.40 -11.54 5.35
N GLY A 94 -10.19 -12.78 4.88
CA GLY A 94 -9.21 -13.67 5.47
C GLY A 94 -7.78 -13.12 5.30
N LEU A 95 -6.86 -13.54 6.16
CA LEU A 95 -5.47 -13.04 6.13
C LEU A 95 -4.78 -13.28 4.78
N ASP A 96 -5.03 -14.42 4.14
CA ASP A 96 -4.45 -14.75 2.83
C ASP A 96 -5.00 -13.84 1.73
N HIS A 97 -6.29 -13.49 1.79
CA HIS A 97 -6.85 -12.53 0.83
C HIS A 97 -6.34 -11.11 1.08
N LEU A 98 -6.18 -10.72 2.35
CA LEU A 98 -5.59 -9.41 2.68
C LEU A 98 -4.16 -9.30 2.20
N SER A 99 -3.34 -10.35 2.32
CA SER A 99 -1.95 -10.31 1.88
C SER A 99 -1.85 -10.13 0.37
N LEU A 100 -2.67 -10.85 -0.40
CA LEU A 100 -2.78 -10.68 -1.86
C LEU A 100 -3.27 -9.29 -2.24
N LEU A 101 -4.32 -8.79 -1.59
CA LEU A 101 -4.88 -7.47 -1.87
C LEU A 101 -3.86 -6.36 -1.63
N TYR A 102 -3.18 -6.38 -0.48
CA TYR A 102 -2.15 -5.39 -0.15
C TYR A 102 -0.94 -5.49 -1.06
N TRP A 103 -0.50 -6.70 -1.41
CA TRP A 103 0.56 -6.88 -2.39
C TRP A 103 0.18 -6.31 -3.75
N GLY A 104 -1.02 -6.63 -4.24
CA GLY A 104 -1.54 -6.12 -5.51
C GLY A 104 -1.62 -4.59 -5.53
N LEU A 105 -2.13 -3.98 -4.45
CA LEU A 105 -2.07 -2.51 -4.28
C LEU A 105 -0.64 -1.97 -4.33
N GLY A 106 0.28 -2.62 -3.61
CA GLY A 106 1.70 -2.26 -3.60
C GLY A 106 2.34 -2.31 -4.98
N ALA A 107 2.02 -3.33 -5.79
CA ALA A 107 2.51 -3.48 -7.15
C ALA A 107 2.04 -2.37 -8.11
N HIS A 108 0.91 -1.70 -7.80
CA HIS A 108 0.44 -0.52 -8.55
C HIS A 108 0.99 0.81 -8.02
N LEU A 109 1.49 0.84 -6.78
CA LEU A 109 2.02 2.05 -6.11
C LEU A 109 3.54 2.17 -6.20
N GLY A 110 4.19 1.32 -7.00
CA GLY A 110 5.62 1.40 -7.28
C GLY A 110 6.26 0.01 -7.37
N GLN A 111 7.59 -0.02 -7.44
CA GLN A 111 8.32 -1.27 -7.37
C GLN A 111 8.38 -1.71 -5.91
N VAL A 112 7.71 -2.82 -5.57
CA VAL A 112 7.80 -3.39 -4.23
C VAL A 112 9.24 -3.87 -4.02
N ILE A 113 9.98 -3.22 -3.13
CA ILE A 113 11.35 -3.61 -2.74
C ILE A 113 11.31 -4.37 -1.42
N SER A 114 12.19 -5.35 -1.26
CA SER A 114 12.24 -6.20 -0.06
C SER A 114 12.48 -5.35 1.20
N GLN A 115 11.59 -5.44 2.20
CA GLN A 115 11.66 -4.63 3.41
C GLN A 115 12.54 -5.23 4.53
N ASN A 116 13.10 -6.43 4.33
CA ASN A 116 14.11 -7.00 5.23
C ASN A 116 15.05 -7.99 4.50
N SER A 117 16.16 -8.37 5.14
CA SER A 117 17.11 -9.38 4.62
C SER A 117 16.57 -10.82 4.59
N GLN A 118 15.28 -11.01 4.90
CA GLN A 118 14.59 -12.30 4.97
C GLN A 118 13.49 -12.44 3.90
N GLY A 119 13.24 -11.40 3.09
CA GLY A 119 12.23 -11.46 2.02
C GLY A 119 10.79 -11.18 2.47
N ASP A 120 10.54 -10.83 3.75
CA ASP A 120 9.18 -10.45 4.17
C ASP A 120 8.84 -9.07 3.60
N MET A 121 7.92 -9.05 2.65
CA MET A 121 7.49 -7.83 1.98
C MET A 121 6.12 -7.33 2.45
N LEU A 122 5.45 -8.09 3.33
CA LEU A 122 4.26 -7.66 4.04
C LEU A 122 4.38 -7.99 5.53
N GLY A 123 4.88 -7.04 6.31
CA GLY A 123 5.04 -7.19 7.75
C GLY A 123 3.71 -6.97 8.49
N ARG A 124 3.26 -7.96 9.27
CA ARG A 124 2.16 -7.77 10.21
C ARG A 124 2.66 -7.01 11.43
N VAL A 125 2.21 -5.77 11.61
CA VAL A 125 2.45 -5.01 12.84
C VAL A 125 1.30 -5.30 13.81
N THR A 126 1.58 -6.09 14.85
CA THR A 126 0.67 -6.31 15.98
C THR A 126 1.39 -5.85 17.25
N ASP A 127 0.66 -5.24 18.19
CA ASP A 127 1.22 -4.95 19.50
C ASP A 127 1.62 -6.28 20.16
N MET A 128 2.91 -6.41 20.42
CA MET A 128 3.50 -7.58 21.06
C MET A 128 3.96 -7.09 22.43
N GLU A 129 3.23 -7.48 23.49
CA GLU A 129 3.66 -7.22 24.86
C GLU A 129 5.13 -7.64 25.05
N SER A 130 6.00 -6.65 25.25
CA SER A 130 7.37 -6.76 25.76
C SER A 130 8.23 -7.95 25.27
N GLY A 131 9.14 -7.66 24.33
CA GLY A 131 10.51 -8.19 24.45
C GLY A 131 10.80 -9.57 23.88
N LYS A 132 10.01 -10.08 22.93
CA LYS A 132 10.45 -11.21 22.09
C LYS A 132 10.25 -10.87 20.62
N TYR A 133 11.36 -10.75 19.90
CA TYR A 133 11.35 -10.83 18.44
C TYR A 133 10.65 -12.14 18.07
N ALA A 134 9.40 -12.07 17.60
CA ALA A 134 8.82 -13.17 16.87
C ALA A 134 9.60 -13.25 15.56
N LYS A 135 10.28 -14.39 15.37
CA LYS A 135 10.88 -14.78 14.10
C LYS A 135 9.88 -14.50 12.98
N GLY A 136 10.31 -13.73 11.98
CA GLY A 136 9.71 -13.75 10.65
C GLY A 136 9.62 -15.19 10.16
N GLY A 137 8.48 -15.51 9.57
CA GLY A 137 8.13 -16.86 9.16
C GLY A 137 6.68 -16.89 8.74
N TYR A 138 6.45 -16.82 7.43
CA TYR A 138 5.31 -17.49 6.83
C TYR A 138 5.50 -18.98 7.13
N TYR A 139 4.67 -19.53 7.99
CA TYR A 139 4.73 -20.96 8.31
C TYR A 139 4.17 -21.73 7.11
N GLU A 140 5.07 -22.37 6.37
CA GLU A 140 4.81 -23.72 5.85
C GLU A 140 4.83 -24.75 6.99
N GLU A 141 4.28 -25.92 6.67
CA GLU A 141 4.18 -27.19 7.40
C GLU A 141 2.91 -27.36 8.28
N GLY A 142 2.12 -28.43 8.13
CA GLY A 142 2.20 -29.63 7.30
C GLY A 142 1.02 -30.56 7.61
#